data_AF-A0A182QQ67-F1
#
_entry.id   AF-A0A182QQ67-F1
#
_cell.length_a   1.000
_cell.length_b   1.000
_cell.length_c   1.000
_cell.angle_alpha   90.00
_cell.angle_beta   90.00
_cell.angle_gamma   90.00
#
_symmetry.space_group_name_H-M   'P 1'
#
loop_
_entity.id
_entity.type
_entity.pdbx_description
1 polymer ?
#
loop_
_entity_poly.entity_id
_entity_poly.type
_entity_poly.pdbx_seq_one_letter_code
_entity_poly.pdbx_strand_id
1 'polypeptide(L)'
;MFRLSPNTQKCLKDEMQGNQIVAGEYEITNAPGQKIDYVVRDTKGHILAQKEDISKGKFSFTSEVYDTFEICFISQVPSST
;
A
#
# COMPACT_ATOMS: atom_id res chain seq x y z
N MET A 1 12.37 4.95 2.39
CA MET A 1 12.24 5.55 1.03
C MET A 1 12.63 4.51 -0.01
N PHE A 2 11.81 4.30 -1.03
CA PHE A 2 12.14 3.44 -2.17
C PHE A 2 11.68 4.09 -3.48
N ARG A 3 12.23 3.66 -4.61
CA ARG A 3 11.78 4.07 -5.95
C ARG A 3 10.76 3.08 -6.50
N LEU A 4 9.71 3.58 -7.13
CA LEU A 4 8.68 2.79 -7.79
C LEU A 4 8.68 3.12 -9.28
N SER A 5 8.97 2.12 -10.12
CA SER A 5 9.00 2.30 -11.57
C SER A 5 7.58 2.43 -12.13
N PRO A 6 7.39 3.13 -13.27
CA PRO A 6 6.10 3.20 -13.96
C PRO A 6 5.49 1.82 -14.19
N ASN A 7 4.17 1.67 -13.93
CA ASN A 7 3.43 0.42 -14.15
C ASN A 7 4.00 -0.79 -13.39
N THR A 8 4.65 -0.54 -12.25
CA THR A 8 5.11 -1.59 -11.32
C THR A 8 4.49 -1.42 -9.95
N GLN A 9 4.63 -2.45 -9.11
CA GLN A 9 4.28 -2.38 -7.69
C GLN A 9 5.47 -2.74 -6.81
N LYS A 10 5.50 -2.17 -5.60
CA LYS A 10 6.41 -2.60 -4.52
C LYS A 10 5.64 -2.82 -3.25
N CYS A 11 5.96 -3.91 -2.57
CA CYS A 11 5.25 -4.34 -1.40
C CYS A 11 6.17 -4.45 -0.19
N LEU A 12 5.67 -4.02 0.97
CA LEU A 12 6.26 -4.26 2.28
C LEU A 12 5.45 -5.36 2.95
N LYS A 13 6.11 -6.44 3.37
CA LYS A 13 5.49 -7.57 4.04
C LYS A 13 6.02 -7.67 5.46
N ASP A 14 5.12 -7.81 6.44
CA ASP A 14 5.48 -7.89 7.85
C ASP A 14 4.39 -8.65 8.65
N GLU A 15 4.71 -9.03 9.89
CA GLU A 15 3.83 -9.79 10.77
C GLU A 15 3.14 -8.86 11.79
N MET A 16 1.89 -9.18 12.16
CA MET A 16 1.17 -8.50 13.23
C MET A 16 0.57 -9.50 14.22
N GLN A 17 0.53 -9.11 15.49
CA GLN A 17 -0.19 -9.87 16.52
C GLN A 17 -1.70 -9.60 16.45
N GLY A 18 -2.50 -10.52 16.98
CA GLY A 18 -3.95 -10.33 17.09
C GLY A 18 -4.29 -9.10 17.94
N ASN A 19 -5.25 -8.32 17.47
CA ASN A 19 -5.72 -7.04 18.02
C ASN A 19 -4.66 -5.93 18.07
N GLN A 20 -3.48 -6.14 17.46
CA GLN A 20 -2.47 -5.10 17.32
C GLN A 20 -2.86 -4.12 16.21
N ILE A 21 -2.87 -2.82 16.53
CA ILE A 21 -3.05 -1.78 15.53
C ILE A 21 -1.72 -1.53 14.82
N VAL A 22 -1.72 -1.73 13.50
CA VAL A 22 -0.63 -1.30 12.62
C VAL A 22 -1.02 0.03 12.02
N ALA A 23 -0.15 1.04 12.16
CA ALA A 23 -0.35 2.36 11.59
C ALA A 23 0.94 2.86 10.94
N GLY A 24 0.80 3.62 9.86
CA GLY A 24 1.94 4.19 9.15
C GLY A 24 1.56 5.44 8.37
N GLU A 25 2.58 6.23 8.05
CA GLU A 25 2.47 7.44 7.25
C GLU A 25 3.22 7.25 5.93
N TYR A 26 2.73 7.86 4.86
CA TYR A 26 3.36 7.82 3.56
C TYR A 26 3.34 9.19 2.88
N GLU A 27 4.37 9.42 2.08
CA GLU A 27 4.50 10.58 1.21
C GLU A 27 5.06 10.11 -0.14
N ILE A 28 4.39 10.53 -1.22
CA ILE A 28 4.71 10.19 -2.59
C ILE A 28 5.35 11.41 -3.24
N THR A 29 6.56 11.23 -3.77
CA THR A 29 7.18 12.22 -4.65
C THR A 29 6.58 12.06 -6.05
N ASN A 30 5.68 12.97 -6.42
CA ASN A 30 4.95 12.89 -7.68
C ASN A 30 5.88 12.96 -8.90
N ALA A 31 5.63 12.09 -9.88
CA ALA A 31 6.12 12.24 -11.24
C ALA A 31 4.95 12.62 -12.16
N PRO A 32 5.16 13.45 -13.20
CA PRO A 32 4.11 13.86 -14.12
C PRO A 32 3.41 12.65 -14.77
N GLY A 33 2.07 12.63 -14.74
CA GLY A 33 1.26 11.58 -15.37
C GLY A 33 1.25 10.23 -14.64
N GLN A 34 1.89 10.13 -13.47
CA GLN A 34 1.92 8.91 -12.66
C GLN A 34 0.93 9.02 -11.50
N LYS A 35 0.02 8.04 -11.41
CA LYS A 35 -0.86 7.83 -10.25
C LYS A 35 -0.32 6.70 -9.41
N ILE A 36 -0.40 6.86 -8.10
CA ILE A 36 -0.02 5.82 -7.15
C ILE A 36 -1.25 5.43 -6.35
N ASP A 37 -1.49 4.13 -6.24
CA ASP A 37 -2.49 3.57 -5.32
C ASP A 37 -1.77 2.79 -4.22
N TYR A 38 -2.46 2.53 -3.12
CA TYR A 38 -2.02 1.52 -2.16
C TYR A 38 -3.13 0.55 -1.79
N VAL A 39 -2.71 -0.65 -1.42
CA VAL A 39 -3.59 -1.68 -0.88
C VAL A 39 -2.84 -2.50 0.15
N VAL A 40 -3.52 -2.79 1.26
CA VAL A 40 -3.06 -3.65 2.34
C VAL A 40 -3.86 -4.95 2.29
N ARG A 41 -3.18 -6.09 2.26
CA ARG A 41 -3.81 -7.41 2.28
C ARG A 41 -3.26 -8.31 3.38
N ASP A 42 -4.10 -9.19 3.91
CA ASP A 42 -3.69 -10.29 4.78
C ASP A 42 -3.26 -11.53 3.96
N THR A 43 -2.84 -12.62 4.63
CA THR A 43 -2.45 -13.87 3.94
C THR A 43 -3.59 -14.56 3.20
N LYS A 44 -4.85 -14.25 3.54
CA LYS A 44 -6.05 -14.78 2.89
C LYS A 44 -6.47 -13.93 1.68
N GLY A 45 -5.79 -12.80 1.45
CA GLY A 45 -6.07 -11.86 0.38
C GLY A 45 -7.20 -10.87 0.69
N HIS A 46 -7.71 -10.81 1.93
CA HIS A 46 -8.67 -9.79 2.32
C HIS A 46 -8.03 -8.41 2.28
N ILE A 47 -8.78 -7.41 1.84
CA ILE A 47 -8.31 -6.02 1.82
C ILE A 47 -8.58 -5.39 3.18
N LEU A 48 -7.51 -5.07 3.89
CA LEU A 48 -7.58 -4.42 5.22
C LEU A 48 -7.67 -2.90 5.10
N ALA A 49 -7.06 -2.33 4.06
CA ALA A 49 -7.13 -0.91 3.71
C ALA A 49 -6.74 -0.71 2.25
N GLN A 50 -7.33 0.28 1.58
CA GLN A 50 -6.92 0.67 0.23
C GLN A 50 -7.23 2.14 -0.03
N LYS A 51 -6.50 2.74 -0.97
CA LYS A 51 -6.81 4.06 -1.50
C LYS A 51 -6.19 4.25 -2.88
N GLU A 52 -6.90 4.98 -3.74
CA GLU A 52 -6.47 5.32 -5.09
C GLU A 52 -5.98 6.77 -5.18
N ASP A 53 -5.13 7.05 -6.16
CA ASP A 53 -4.60 8.39 -6.51
C ASP A 53 -4.05 9.15 -5.29
N ILE A 54 -3.15 8.48 -4.55
CA ILE A 54 -2.58 8.96 -3.30
C ILE A 54 -1.32 9.83 -3.50
N SER A 55 -1.20 10.87 -2.67
CA SER A 55 -0.03 11.77 -2.63
C SER A 55 0.64 11.77 -1.26
N LYS A 56 -0.12 11.96 -0.18
CA LYS A 56 0.34 11.81 1.20
C LYS A 56 -0.82 11.36 2.09
N GLY A 57 -0.51 10.70 3.19
CA GLY A 57 -1.54 10.26 4.10
C GLY A 57 -1.06 9.29 5.16
N LYS A 58 -2.03 8.66 5.81
CA LYS A 58 -1.83 7.64 6.83
C LYS A 58 -2.72 6.45 6.54
N PHE A 59 -2.30 5.28 6.98
CA PHE A 59 -3.13 4.08 7.05
C PHE A 59 -3.13 3.55 8.48
N SER A 60 -4.21 2.88 8.84
CA SER A 60 -4.30 2.10 10.07
C SER A 60 -5.18 0.88 9.84
N PHE A 61 -4.75 -0.28 10.27
CA PHE A 61 -5.51 -1.52 10.20
C PHE A 61 -5.15 -2.44 11.38
N THR A 62 -5.96 -3.47 11.59
CA THR A 62 -5.75 -4.49 12.62
C THR A 62 -6.31 -5.81 12.12
N SER A 63 -5.91 -6.90 12.74
CA SER A 63 -6.47 -8.25 12.55
C SER A 63 -6.87 -8.80 13.92
N GLU A 64 -7.91 -9.63 13.99
CA GLU A 64 -8.33 -10.28 15.23
C GLU A 64 -7.32 -11.33 15.70
N VAL A 65 -6.54 -11.89 14.77
CA VAL A 65 -5.59 -12.98 15.00
C VAL A 65 -4.20 -12.61 14.49
N TYR A 66 -3.19 -13.38 14.92
CA TYR A 66 -1.86 -13.30 14.32
C TYR A 66 -1.92 -13.56 12.82
N ASP A 67 -1.31 -12.68 12.04
CA ASP A 67 -1.25 -12.84 10.59
C ASP A 67 -0.04 -12.07 10.01
N THR A 68 0.28 -12.37 8.77
CA THR A 68 1.17 -11.56 7.94
C THR A 68 0.34 -10.65 7.05
N PHE A 69 0.78 -9.41 6.91
CA PHE A 69 0.17 -8.45 6.00
C PHE A 69 1.18 -8.00 4.95
N GLU A 70 0.64 -7.50 3.84
CA GLU A 70 1.43 -6.91 2.77
C GLU A 70 0.82 -5.56 2.36
N ILE A 71 1.63 -4.51 2.37
CA ILE A 71 1.29 -3.16 1.92
C ILE A 71 1.93 -2.95 0.56
N CYS A 72 1.15 -2.94 -0.52
CA CYS A 72 1.63 -2.70 -1.87
C CYS A 72 1.31 -1.27 -2.32
N PHE A 73 2.32 -0.57 -2.82
CA PHE A 73 2.17 0.66 -3.59
C PHE A 73 2.25 0.33 -5.07
N ILE A 74 1.25 0.75 -5.84
CA ILE A 74 1.05 0.38 -7.23
C ILE A 74 1.13 1.64 -8.08
N SER A 75 2.03 1.65 -9.05
CA SER A 75 2.12 2.74 -10.01
C SER A 75 1.24 2.44 -11.21
N GLN A 76 0.44 3.44 -11.59
CA GLN A 76 -0.30 3.47 -12.84
C GLN A 76 0.11 4.69 -13.66
N VAL A 77 0.57 4.48 -14.89
CA VAL A 77 0.80 5.52 -15.88
C VAL A 77 -0.08 5.18 -17.09
N PRO A 78 -0.99 6.08 -17.52
CA PRO A 78 -1.81 5.85 -18.69
C PRO A 78 -0.94 5.49 -19.90
N SER A 79 -1.29 4.45 -20.64
CA SER A 79 -0.71 4.22 -21.96
C SER A 79 -1.16 5.37 -22.86
N SER A 80 -0.21 6.11 -23.42
CA SER A 80 -0.47 7.06 -24.50
C SER A 80 -0.93 6.28 -25.73
N THR A 81 -2.26 6.18 -25.91
CA THR A 81 -2.88 5.73 -27.16
C THR A 81 -2.94 6.90 -28.14
#